data_AF-A0A9W7XWR2-F1
#
_entry.id   AF-A0A9W7XWR2-F1
#
_cell.length_a   1.000
_cell.length_b   1.000
_cell.length_c   1.000
_cell.angle_alpha   90.00
_cell.angle_beta   90.00
_cell.angle_gamma   90.00
#
_symmetry.space_group_name_H-M   'P 1'
#
loop_
_entity.id
_entity.type
_entity.pdbx_description
1 polymer ?
#
loop_
_entity_poly.entity_id
_entity_poly.type
_entity_poly.pdbx_seq_one_letter_code
_entity_poly.pdbx_strand_id
1 'polypeptide(L)'
;MMQQMQRRLTDAFRRVAQLDSVVPSQADAAVWAGLPASVRRELARDYMRDKPPGASSDEGGEPDEPDGSDESGEPVAAAAAEEPGGDVGEPALCGARGSRDVCGLVGRWVAQAGGSAPLDEDVDALAEFLEALVRARCVARANEVLGHLRRCVACCAPESCAWRRTVAAVLARVNAVCSAMYDASLDV
;
A
#
# COMPACT_ATOMS: atom_id res chain seq x y z
N MET A 1 22.24 -3.02 11.59
CA MET A 1 21.54 -4.23 11.08
C MET A 1 20.06 -4.02 10.79
N MET A 2 19.33 -3.07 11.42
CA MET A 2 17.90 -2.82 11.13
C MET A 2 17.58 -2.34 9.69
N GLN A 3 18.48 -1.59 9.02
CA GLN A 3 18.20 -1.07 7.66
C GLN A 3 18.23 -2.13 6.55
N GLN A 4 18.95 -3.24 6.75
CA GLN A 4 19.03 -4.32 5.75
C GLN A 4 17.76 -5.21 5.75
N MET A 5 17.01 -5.20 6.86
CA MET A 5 15.80 -5.98 7.06
C MET A 5 14.55 -5.23 6.61
N GLN A 6 14.50 -3.91 6.81
CA GLN A 6 13.52 -3.03 6.16
C GLN A 6 13.56 -3.16 4.64
N ARG A 7 14.75 -3.30 4.02
CA ARG A 7 14.90 -3.57 2.58
C ARG A 7 14.25 -4.88 2.13
N ARG A 8 14.22 -5.93 2.97
CA ARG A 8 13.62 -7.24 2.62
C ARG A 8 12.10 -7.22 2.71
N LEU A 9 11.54 -6.50 3.68
CA LEU A 9 10.09 -6.26 3.83
C LEU A 9 9.54 -5.39 2.70
N THR A 10 10.25 -4.31 2.35
CA THR A 10 9.89 -3.52 1.16
C THR A 10 9.98 -4.38 -0.09
N ASP A 11 10.96 -5.28 -0.22
CA ASP A 11 11.09 -6.16 -1.38
C ASP A 11 9.94 -7.16 -1.54
N ALA A 12 9.40 -7.75 -0.46
CA ALA A 12 8.28 -8.68 -0.57
C ALA A 12 7.00 -7.98 -1.05
N PHE A 13 6.64 -6.85 -0.44
CA PHE A 13 5.49 -6.05 -0.86
C PHE A 13 5.71 -5.34 -2.22
N ARG A 14 6.94 -4.87 -2.51
CA ARG A 14 7.33 -4.24 -3.80
C ARG A 14 7.38 -5.24 -4.94
N ARG A 15 7.83 -6.48 -4.74
CA ARG A 15 7.80 -7.53 -5.78
C ARG A 15 6.37 -7.85 -6.19
N VAL A 16 5.44 -7.87 -5.24
CA VAL A 16 4.01 -8.08 -5.55
C VAL A 16 3.45 -6.89 -6.33
N ALA A 17 3.79 -5.65 -5.95
CA ALA A 17 3.37 -4.45 -6.68
C ALA A 17 4.02 -4.31 -8.08
N GLN A 18 5.28 -4.73 -8.24
CA GLN A 18 5.98 -4.69 -9.53
C GLN A 18 5.46 -5.72 -10.52
N LEU A 19 4.98 -6.88 -10.07
CA LEU A 19 4.41 -7.91 -10.95
C LEU A 19 3.06 -7.50 -11.55
N ASP A 20 2.28 -6.65 -10.88
CA ASP A 20 1.06 -6.07 -11.45
C ASP A 20 1.35 -4.87 -12.38
N SER A 21 2.52 -4.23 -12.25
CA SER A 21 2.95 -3.10 -13.09
C SER A 21 3.54 -3.52 -14.45
N VAL A 22 3.87 -4.79 -14.65
CA VAL A 22 4.36 -5.29 -15.96
C VAL A 22 3.18 -5.81 -16.75
N VAL A 23 2.44 -4.89 -17.35
CA VAL A 23 1.63 -5.20 -18.53
C VAL A 23 2.56 -5.05 -19.72
N PRO A 24 2.86 -6.12 -20.49
CA PRO A 24 3.57 -5.98 -21.74
C PRO A 24 2.84 -4.94 -22.60
N SER A 25 3.54 -3.97 -23.19
CA SER A 25 2.90 -2.88 -23.95
C SER A 25 2.03 -3.37 -25.13
N GLN A 26 2.20 -4.64 -25.51
CA GLN A 26 1.46 -5.31 -26.58
C GLN A 26 0.21 -6.08 -26.09
N ALA A 27 -0.01 -6.22 -24.79
CA ALA A 27 -1.14 -6.96 -24.23
C ALA A 27 -2.24 -6.00 -23.74
N ASP A 28 -3.47 -6.22 -24.19
CA ASP A 28 -4.63 -5.49 -23.70
C ASP A 28 -4.84 -5.76 -22.20
N ALA A 29 -5.03 -4.70 -21.41
CA ALA A 29 -5.17 -4.77 -19.96
C ALA A 29 -6.37 -5.65 -19.53
N ALA A 30 -7.44 -5.68 -20.32
CA ALA A 30 -8.62 -6.51 -20.04
C ALA A 30 -8.31 -8.01 -20.24
N VAL A 31 -7.53 -8.33 -21.28
CA VAL A 31 -7.06 -9.70 -21.54
C VAL A 31 -6.10 -10.14 -20.43
N TRP A 32 -5.22 -9.24 -19.98
CA TRP A 32 -4.29 -9.52 -18.88
C TRP A 32 -5.03 -9.81 -17.56
N ALA A 33 -6.03 -9.01 -17.21
CA ALA A 33 -6.84 -9.21 -16.00
C ALA A 33 -7.62 -10.54 -16.02
N GLY A 34 -7.98 -11.04 -17.20
CA GLY A 34 -8.65 -12.34 -17.37
C GLY A 34 -7.75 -13.55 -17.17
N LEU A 35 -6.42 -13.39 -17.14
CA LEU A 35 -5.49 -14.50 -16.97
C LEU A 35 -5.35 -14.92 -15.50
N PRO A 36 -5.27 -16.25 -15.22
CA PRO A 36 -4.94 -16.76 -13.90
C PRO A 36 -3.64 -16.16 -13.36
N ALA A 37 -3.60 -15.89 -12.06
CA ALA A 37 -2.46 -15.23 -11.42
C ALA A 37 -1.14 -16.02 -11.50
N SER A 38 -1.19 -17.35 -11.71
CA SER A 38 0.00 -18.16 -12.00
C SER A 38 0.60 -17.82 -13.36
N VAL A 39 -0.26 -17.71 -14.40
CA VAL A 39 0.13 -17.42 -15.78
C VAL A 39 0.67 -15.99 -15.91
N ARG A 40 0.00 -15.01 -15.28
CA ARG A 40 0.51 -13.62 -15.25
C ARG A 40 1.90 -13.53 -14.64
N ARG A 41 2.17 -14.29 -13.58
CA ARG A 41 3.48 -14.31 -12.90
C ARG A 41 4.56 -14.96 -13.76
N GLU A 42 4.23 -16.04 -14.45
CA GLU A 42 5.16 -16.72 -15.35
C GLU A 42 5.53 -15.83 -16.55
N LEU A 43 4.53 -15.23 -17.20
CA LEU A 43 4.75 -14.31 -18.32
C LEU A 43 5.48 -13.02 -17.91
N ALA A 44 5.16 -12.42 -16.76
CA ALA A 44 5.89 -11.25 -16.26
C ALA A 44 7.36 -11.59 -15.94
N ARG A 45 7.62 -12.82 -15.47
CA ARG A 45 8.98 -13.31 -15.18
C ARG A 45 9.78 -13.53 -16.46
N ASP A 46 9.17 -14.10 -17.49
CA ASP A 46 9.82 -14.29 -18.79
C ASP A 46 10.07 -12.94 -19.48
N TYR A 47 9.13 -12.00 -19.40
CA TYR A 47 9.31 -10.65 -19.92
C TYR A 47 10.45 -9.89 -19.24
N MET A 48 10.62 -10.06 -17.93
CA MET A 48 11.78 -9.49 -17.23
C MET A 48 13.10 -10.21 -17.55
N ARG A 49 13.06 -11.49 -17.94
CA ARG A 49 14.23 -12.26 -18.32
C ARG A 49 14.75 -11.87 -19.71
N ASP A 50 13.84 -11.58 -20.64
CA ASP A 50 14.17 -11.24 -22.03
C ASP A 50 14.31 -9.73 -22.28
N LYS A 51 14.06 -8.88 -21.28
CA LYS A 51 14.27 -7.43 -21.42
C LYS A 51 15.78 -7.11 -21.48
N PRO A 52 16.32 -6.64 -22.62
CA PRO A 52 17.73 -6.26 -22.69
C PRO A 52 18.02 -5.09 -21.73
N PRO A 53 19.18 -5.07 -21.05
CA PRO A 53 19.57 -4.01 -20.13
C PRO A 53 19.89 -2.74 -20.93
N GLY A 54 18.87 -1.93 -21.23
CA GLY A 54 19.07 -0.69 -21.98
C GLY A 54 17.84 0.20 -22.21
N ALA A 55 16.65 -0.20 -21.76
CA ALA A 55 15.44 0.63 -21.92
C ALA A 55 15.03 1.26 -20.58
N SER A 56 15.88 2.14 -20.06
CA SER A 56 15.43 3.31 -19.31
C SER A 56 15.00 4.35 -20.34
N SER A 57 13.69 4.55 -20.52
CA SER A 57 13.19 5.71 -21.25
C SER A 57 13.12 6.86 -20.25
N ASP A 58 14.20 7.63 -20.23
CA ASP A 58 14.26 9.00 -19.76
C ASP A 58 14.50 9.86 -21.01
N GLU A 59 13.68 10.90 -21.15
CA GLU A 59 13.80 12.11 -22.00
C GLU A 59 13.73 12.08 -23.54
N GLY A 60 13.11 13.13 -24.10
CA GLY A 60 13.38 13.64 -25.45
C GLY A 60 12.15 13.87 -26.34
N GLY A 61 11.47 15.02 -26.19
CA GLY A 61 10.34 15.40 -27.05
C GLY A 61 9.94 16.86 -26.90
N GLU A 62 10.88 17.75 -27.21
CA GLU A 62 10.67 19.18 -27.48
C GLU A 62 9.79 19.36 -28.73
N PRO A 63 8.80 20.27 -28.70
CA PRO A 63 8.42 20.94 -29.93
C PRO A 63 8.31 22.47 -29.74
N ASP A 64 9.09 23.15 -30.57
CA ASP A 64 8.84 24.41 -31.26
C ASP A 64 7.97 25.50 -30.60
N GLU A 65 8.63 26.64 -30.40
CA GLU A 65 8.07 27.98 -30.22
C GLU A 65 6.99 28.31 -31.28
N PRO A 66 6.00 29.12 -30.90
CA PRO A 66 5.85 30.35 -31.67
C PRO A 66 5.79 31.62 -30.82
N ASP A 67 6.64 32.55 -31.26
CA ASP A 67 6.60 34.00 -31.21
C ASP A 67 5.20 34.63 -31.04
N GLY A 68 5.08 35.59 -30.11
CA GLY A 68 3.81 36.29 -29.86
C GLY A 68 3.83 37.29 -28.70
N SER A 69 4.58 38.39 -28.89
CA SER A 69 4.33 39.77 -28.42
C SER A 69 3.45 40.05 -27.17
N ASP A 70 4.09 40.75 -26.23
CA ASP A 70 3.61 41.96 -25.54
C ASP A 70 2.35 41.89 -24.66
N GLU A 71 2.51 42.00 -23.33
CA GLU A 71 1.94 43.15 -22.60
C GLU A 71 2.58 43.29 -21.20
N SER A 72 2.73 44.55 -20.81
CA SER A 72 3.30 45.07 -19.57
C SER A 72 2.54 44.65 -18.31
N GLY A 73 3.23 44.51 -17.16
CA GLY A 73 2.52 44.50 -15.88
C GLY A 73 3.30 44.05 -14.64
N GLU A 74 3.92 45.01 -13.97
CA GLU A 74 4.16 45.13 -12.51
C GLU A 74 4.97 44.08 -11.70
N PRO A 75 5.92 44.55 -10.85
CA PRO A 75 6.62 43.73 -9.89
C PRO A 75 5.88 43.72 -8.54
N VAL A 76 5.42 42.56 -8.09
CA VAL A 76 5.01 42.37 -6.70
C VAL A 76 5.92 41.36 -6.02
N ALA A 77 6.82 41.91 -5.22
CA ALA A 77 7.45 41.22 -4.12
C ALA A 77 6.35 40.60 -3.23
N ALA A 78 6.26 39.28 -3.25
CA ALA A 78 5.59 38.53 -2.20
C ALA A 78 6.57 37.47 -1.73
N ALA A 79 7.13 37.72 -0.55
CA ALA A 79 7.85 36.75 0.23
C ALA A 79 7.04 35.45 0.25
N ALA A 80 7.60 34.40 -0.35
CA ALA A 80 7.15 33.04 -0.14
C ALA A 80 7.38 32.72 1.33
N ALA A 81 6.33 32.93 2.13
CA ALA A 81 6.17 32.26 3.40
C ALA A 81 6.14 30.76 3.09
N GLU A 82 7.29 30.11 3.27
CA GLU A 82 7.40 28.68 3.49
C GLU A 82 6.58 28.36 4.75
N GLU A 83 5.27 28.24 4.60
CA GLU A 83 4.40 27.68 5.61
C GLU A 83 4.82 26.21 5.75
N PRO A 84 5.34 25.76 6.92
CA PRO A 84 5.54 24.35 7.20
C PRO A 84 4.17 23.75 7.53
N GLY A 85 3.24 23.82 6.57
CA GLY A 85 2.03 23.03 6.54
C GLY A 85 2.43 21.60 6.26
N GLY A 86 3.02 20.96 7.28
CA GLY A 86 3.27 19.52 7.27
C GLY A 86 1.92 18.85 7.11
N ASP A 87 1.58 18.54 5.86
CA ASP A 87 0.56 17.58 5.49
C ASP A 87 0.78 16.39 6.44
N VAL A 88 -0.12 16.24 7.42
CA VAL A 88 -0.07 15.13 8.36
C VAL A 88 -0.42 13.93 7.51
N GLY A 89 0.60 13.42 6.82
CA GLY A 89 0.46 12.56 5.68
C GLY A 89 -0.41 11.38 6.07
N GLU A 90 -1.50 11.21 5.33
CA GLU A 90 -2.46 10.14 5.58
C GLU A 90 -1.71 8.82 5.85
N PRO A 91 -2.03 8.11 6.94
CA PRO A 91 -1.32 6.89 7.30
C PRO A 91 -1.27 5.93 6.11
N ALA A 92 -0.09 5.38 5.84
CA ALA A 92 0.13 4.47 4.72
C ALA A 92 0.73 3.15 5.22
N LEU A 93 0.12 2.04 4.81
CA LEU A 93 0.66 0.71 5.10
C LEU A 93 1.49 0.25 3.88
N CYS A 94 2.81 0.22 4.03
CA CYS A 94 3.73 -0.17 2.94
C CYS A 94 3.53 0.65 1.65
N GLY A 95 3.18 1.93 1.78
CA GLY A 95 2.89 2.83 0.66
C GLY A 95 1.44 2.80 0.15
N ALA A 96 0.62 1.84 0.61
CA ALA A 96 -0.81 1.81 0.29
C ALA A 96 -1.57 2.84 1.14
N ARG A 97 -2.20 3.81 0.46
CA ARG A 97 -2.98 4.89 1.08
C ARG A 97 -4.48 4.70 0.96
N GLY A 98 -5.00 3.93 -0.01
CA GLY A 98 -6.43 3.67 -0.15
C GLY A 98 -6.91 2.47 0.66
N SER A 99 -8.16 2.48 1.13
CA SER A 99 -8.78 1.30 1.79
C SER A 99 -8.68 0.06 0.93
N ARG A 100 -8.98 0.17 -0.38
CA ARG A 100 -8.94 -0.96 -1.31
C ARG A 100 -7.56 -1.58 -1.42
N ASP A 101 -6.52 -0.75 -1.51
CA ASP A 101 -5.14 -1.21 -1.66
C ASP A 101 -4.65 -1.88 -0.38
N VAL A 102 -4.97 -1.28 0.78
CA VAL A 102 -4.65 -1.84 2.10
C VAL A 102 -5.37 -3.18 2.30
N CYS A 103 -6.68 -3.25 2.02
CA CYS A 103 -7.44 -4.51 2.09
C CYS A 103 -6.86 -5.57 1.14
N GLY A 104 -6.52 -5.21 -0.10
CA GLY A 104 -5.87 -6.11 -1.05
C GLY A 104 -4.51 -6.61 -0.57
N LEU A 105 -3.73 -5.75 0.09
CA LEU A 105 -2.44 -6.11 0.69
C LEU A 105 -2.62 -7.09 1.86
N VAL A 106 -3.56 -6.81 2.77
CA VAL A 106 -3.90 -7.69 3.88
C VAL A 106 -4.39 -9.05 3.37
N GLY A 107 -5.29 -9.07 2.38
CA GLY A 107 -5.80 -10.32 1.81
C GLY A 107 -4.69 -11.20 1.19
N ARG A 108 -3.76 -10.58 0.46
CA ARG A 108 -2.59 -11.30 -0.08
C ARG A 108 -1.66 -11.80 1.02
N TRP A 109 -1.42 -11.01 2.06
CA TRP A 109 -0.58 -11.39 3.19
C TRP A 109 -1.14 -12.64 3.91
N VAL A 110 -2.43 -12.66 4.24
CA VAL A 110 -3.07 -13.83 4.85
C VAL A 110 -3.03 -15.04 3.92
N ALA A 111 -3.32 -14.85 2.62
CA ALA A 111 -3.29 -15.94 1.64
C ALA A 111 -1.89 -16.54 1.45
N GLN A 112 -0.84 -15.70 1.47
CA GLN A 112 0.55 -16.13 1.28
C GLN A 112 1.09 -16.89 2.49
N ALA A 113 0.65 -16.57 3.71
CA ALA A 113 1.05 -17.31 4.90
C ALA A 113 0.59 -18.77 4.87
N GLY A 114 -0.42 -19.13 4.07
CA GLY A 114 -0.79 -20.52 3.83
C GLY A 114 -1.11 -21.32 5.10
N GLY A 115 -1.64 -20.65 6.13
CA GLY A 115 -1.93 -21.23 7.44
C GLY A 115 -0.80 -21.16 8.47
N SER A 116 0.42 -20.77 8.07
CA SER A 116 1.51 -20.47 9.01
C SER A 116 1.15 -19.29 9.90
N ALA A 117 1.80 -19.19 11.06
CA ALA A 117 1.68 -18.01 11.90
C ALA A 117 2.17 -16.77 11.12
N PRO A 118 1.49 -15.61 11.26
CA PRO A 118 2.02 -14.35 10.76
C PRO A 118 3.31 -13.99 11.50
N LEU A 119 4.19 -13.24 10.82
CA LEU A 119 5.38 -12.69 11.44
C LEU A 119 4.99 -11.58 12.41
N ASP A 120 5.59 -11.53 13.59
CA ASP A 120 5.26 -10.54 14.62
C ASP A 120 5.49 -9.11 14.10
N GLU A 121 6.51 -8.90 13.26
CA GLU A 121 6.80 -7.59 12.67
C GLU A 121 5.69 -7.11 11.72
N ASP A 122 5.08 -8.01 10.95
CA ASP A 122 3.97 -7.67 10.05
C ASP A 122 2.72 -7.32 10.87
N VAL A 123 2.51 -8.03 11.98
CA VAL A 123 1.41 -7.79 12.92
C VAL A 123 1.57 -6.43 13.58
N ASP A 124 2.77 -6.09 14.01
CA ASP A 124 3.09 -4.79 14.61
C ASP A 124 2.89 -3.65 13.60
N ALA A 125 3.38 -3.80 12.37
CA ALA A 125 3.19 -2.80 11.31
C ALA A 125 1.70 -2.54 11.01
N LEU A 126 0.89 -3.61 10.95
CA LEU A 126 -0.56 -3.47 10.78
C LEU A 126 -1.22 -2.80 11.98
N ALA A 127 -0.83 -3.15 13.21
CA ALA A 127 -1.35 -2.55 14.42
C ALA A 127 -1.02 -1.05 14.47
N GLU A 128 0.24 -0.66 14.24
CA GLU A 128 0.68 0.74 14.21
C GLU A 128 -0.08 1.56 13.16
N PHE A 129 -0.31 0.99 11.97
CA PHE A 129 -1.11 1.62 10.93
C PHE A 129 -2.56 1.85 11.38
N LEU A 130 -3.21 0.85 11.98
CA LEU A 130 -4.58 0.98 12.47
C LEU A 130 -4.67 1.98 13.63
N GLU A 131 -3.70 1.98 14.54
CA GLU A 131 -3.62 2.99 15.60
C GLU A 131 -3.43 4.40 15.00
N ALA A 132 -2.61 4.55 13.96
CA ALA A 132 -2.44 5.81 13.25
C ALA A 132 -3.73 6.29 12.59
N LEU A 133 -4.51 5.39 11.96
CA LEU A 133 -5.84 5.72 11.44
C LEU A 133 -6.80 6.20 12.54
N VAL A 134 -6.79 5.55 13.70
CA VAL A 134 -7.61 5.95 14.85
C VAL A 134 -7.19 7.33 15.36
N ARG A 135 -5.87 7.60 15.48
CA ARG A 135 -5.31 8.91 15.83
C ARG A 135 -5.69 10.00 14.83
N ALA A 136 -5.69 9.67 13.53
CA ALA A 136 -6.13 10.55 12.44
C ALA A 136 -7.66 10.69 12.32
N ARG A 137 -8.44 10.13 13.27
CA ARG A 137 -9.92 10.16 13.29
C ARG A 137 -10.57 9.43 12.10
N CYS A 138 -9.83 8.54 11.44
CA CYS A 138 -10.30 7.68 10.35
C CYS A 138 -10.81 6.31 10.85
N VAL A 139 -11.67 6.31 11.86
CA VAL A 139 -12.11 5.08 12.57
C VAL A 139 -12.88 4.12 11.65
N ALA A 140 -13.73 4.64 10.76
CA ALA A 140 -14.47 3.81 9.80
C ALA A 140 -13.54 2.97 8.91
N ARG A 141 -12.41 3.56 8.51
CA ARG A 141 -11.39 2.89 7.69
C ARG A 141 -10.64 1.82 8.48
N ALA A 142 -10.33 2.08 9.76
CA ALA A 142 -9.75 1.07 10.64
C ALA A 142 -10.69 -0.15 10.80
N ASN A 143 -11.99 0.09 10.99
CA ASN A 143 -13.01 -0.97 11.05
C ASN A 143 -13.12 -1.76 9.74
N GLU A 144 -13.08 -1.07 8.60
CA GLU A 144 -13.11 -1.73 7.29
C GLU A 144 -11.93 -2.71 7.13
N VAL A 145 -10.72 -2.27 7.46
CA VAL A 145 -9.50 -3.09 7.37
C VAL A 145 -9.52 -4.25 8.37
N LEU A 146 -9.93 -4.02 9.62
CA LEU A 146 -10.07 -5.08 10.63
C LEU A 146 -11.14 -6.10 10.24
N GLY A 147 -12.29 -5.65 9.75
CA GLY A 147 -13.35 -6.53 9.25
C GLY A 147 -12.92 -7.31 8.01
N HIS A 148 -12.10 -6.72 7.15
CA HIS A 148 -11.49 -7.44 6.02
C HIS A 148 -10.50 -8.51 6.49
N LEU A 149 -9.59 -8.17 7.41
CA LEU A 149 -8.63 -9.12 8.01
C LEU A 149 -9.35 -10.33 8.61
N ARG A 150 -10.41 -10.11 9.40
CA ARG A 150 -11.23 -11.18 10.00
C ARG A 150 -11.83 -12.10 8.95
N ARG A 151 -12.40 -11.53 7.88
CA ARG A 151 -12.95 -12.31 6.77
C ARG A 151 -11.86 -13.12 6.05
N CYS A 152 -10.71 -12.52 5.77
CA CYS A 152 -9.59 -13.23 5.14
C CYS A 152 -9.08 -14.38 6.01
N VAL A 153 -8.92 -14.18 7.32
CA VAL A 153 -8.50 -15.26 8.24
C VAL A 153 -9.54 -16.37 8.28
N ALA A 154 -10.83 -16.02 8.34
CA ALA A 154 -11.91 -17.01 8.32
C ALA A 154 -11.95 -17.83 7.01
N CYS A 155 -11.65 -17.22 5.87
CA CYS A 155 -11.67 -17.91 4.57
C CYS A 155 -10.38 -18.69 4.28
N CYS A 156 -9.21 -18.12 4.59
CA CYS A 156 -7.92 -18.66 4.15
C CYS A 156 -7.19 -19.49 5.22
N ALA A 157 -7.49 -19.26 6.50
CA ALA A 157 -6.83 -19.94 7.62
C ALA A 157 -7.82 -20.29 8.75
N PRO A 158 -8.96 -20.96 8.46
CA PRO A 158 -10.02 -21.19 9.43
C PRO A 158 -9.56 -21.99 10.65
N GLU A 159 -8.57 -22.88 10.48
CA GLU A 159 -8.08 -23.74 11.56
C GLU A 159 -6.89 -23.13 12.32
N SER A 160 -6.30 -22.04 11.82
CA SER A 160 -5.08 -21.48 12.41
C SER A 160 -5.37 -20.72 13.71
N CYS A 161 -5.07 -21.37 14.84
CA CYS A 161 -5.09 -20.75 16.17
C CYS A 161 -4.11 -19.57 16.28
N ALA A 162 -3.06 -19.52 15.46
CA ALA A 162 -2.12 -18.40 15.43
C ALA A 162 -2.82 -17.14 14.90
N TRP A 163 -3.42 -17.22 13.70
CA TRP A 163 -4.13 -16.09 13.11
C TRP A 163 -5.28 -15.55 13.96
N ARG A 164 -6.06 -16.43 14.60
CA ARG A 164 -7.12 -15.98 15.53
C ARG A 164 -6.57 -15.19 16.71
N ARG A 165 -5.46 -15.65 17.32
CA ARG A 165 -4.79 -14.94 18.42
C ARG A 165 -4.22 -13.61 17.94
N THR A 166 -3.61 -13.57 16.76
CA THR A 166 -3.09 -12.34 16.15
C THR A 166 -4.20 -11.32 15.95
N VAL A 167 -5.33 -11.70 15.33
CA VAL A 167 -6.48 -10.81 15.14
C VAL A 167 -6.98 -10.26 16.46
N ALA A 168 -7.10 -11.12 17.49
CA ALA A 168 -7.53 -10.69 18.82
C ALA A 168 -6.54 -9.71 19.47
N ALA A 169 -5.23 -9.95 19.31
CA ALA A 169 -4.18 -9.08 19.84
C ALA A 169 -4.17 -7.69 19.16
N VAL A 170 -4.30 -7.65 17.83
CA VAL A 170 -4.42 -6.39 17.07
C VAL A 170 -5.69 -5.65 17.49
N LEU A 171 -6.83 -6.33 17.56
CA LEU A 171 -8.10 -5.72 17.99
C LEU A 171 -8.00 -5.13 19.40
N ALA A 172 -7.38 -5.86 20.35
CA ALA A 172 -7.19 -5.38 21.71
C ALA A 172 -6.33 -4.10 21.77
N ARG A 173 -5.25 -4.04 20.99
CA ARG A 173 -4.40 -2.84 20.88
C ARG A 173 -5.14 -1.63 20.31
N VAL A 174 -5.85 -1.83 19.21
CA VAL A 174 -6.61 -0.74 18.56
C VAL A 174 -7.74 -0.28 19.48
N ASN A 175 -8.45 -1.19 20.15
CA ASN A 175 -9.48 -0.85 21.13
C ASN A 175 -8.92 -0.06 22.31
N ALA A 176 -7.73 -0.38 22.81
CA ALA A 176 -7.09 0.41 23.87
C ALA A 176 -6.86 1.87 23.43
N VAL A 177 -6.45 2.10 22.17
CA VAL A 177 -6.29 3.46 21.62
C VAL A 177 -7.65 4.14 21.40
N CYS A 178 -8.66 3.41 20.90
CA CYS A 178 -10.02 3.94 20.75
C CYS A 178 -10.63 4.36 22.09
N SER A 179 -10.51 3.52 23.11
CA SER A 179 -11.04 3.83 24.44
C SER A 179 -10.32 5.03 25.05
N ALA A 180 -9.00 5.13 24.89
CA ALA A 180 -8.24 6.29 25.37
C ALA A 180 -8.63 7.62 24.68
N MET A 181 -9.00 7.60 23.41
CA MET A 181 -9.30 8.84 22.65
C MET A 181 -10.78 9.21 22.54
N TYR A 182 -11.68 8.23 22.60
CA TYR A 182 -13.10 8.41 22.32
C TYR A 182 -14.02 7.89 23.42
N ASP A 183 -13.47 7.25 24.47
CA ASP A 183 -14.24 6.52 25.48
C ASP A 183 -15.20 5.47 24.85
N ALA A 184 -14.75 4.87 23.74
CA ALA A 184 -15.52 3.92 22.93
C ALA A 184 -14.67 2.70 22.55
N SER A 185 -15.33 1.60 22.21
CA SER A 185 -14.71 0.40 21.62
C SER A 185 -15.17 0.19 20.18
N LEU A 186 -14.32 -0.39 19.34
CA LEU A 186 -14.71 -0.81 18.01
C LEU A 186 -15.56 -2.08 18.09
N ASP A 187 -16.74 -2.03 17.50
CA ASP A 187 -17.62 -3.17 17.29
C ASP A 187 -17.30 -3.78 15.92
N VAL A 188 -16.40 -4.76 15.90
CA VAL A 188 -15.93 -5.47 14.69
C VAL A 188 -16.21 -6.96 14.86
#